data_AF-A0A9D2L6T8-F1
#
_entry.id   AF-A0A9D2L6T8-F1
#
_cell.length_a   1.000
_cell.length_b   1.000
_cell.length_c   1.000
_cell.angle_alpha   90.00
_cell.angle_beta   90.00
_cell.angle_gamma   90.00
#
_symmetry.space_group_name_H-M   'P 1'
#
loop_
_entity.id
_entity.type
_entity.pdbx_description
1 polymer ?
#
loop_
_entity_poly.entity_id
_entity_poly.type
_entity_poly.pdbx_seq_one_letter_code
_entity_poly.pdbx_strand_id
1 'polypeptide(L)'
;ELTVRDCLYALLLASANESANALAEHVAGSREAFADLMNEKAESLGCQDSHFANPSGLNDEDHYTSAYDMALITQAAIQNPTFVEISGSRTYRLYGLKRVSAEEFPNGYPIANHHQMCMKNTAVYYPGAFCGKTGYTSLAGNTLVTCAERNGMTLIAVVLNGHQTHYSDTKALFDFGFDNFQSLRVADYETKYTSITNDMLIGGIPSGEGISLTLSQADSITIPKAAAFSDAQASLNYNLPSSAPSGAVAQIRYSYEDRYVGCAYLCRRGAARIDSPSAALAENAILENTEAEMENPAQEPLSAEGSSPEETQLQIGEHRDSALNIRIPAGAAAIFGALVSLGIISAVVITLRRHRRQQQESDQIRRHQRHRERMDDVSYSSSEFGRIMEQYRSSTTTTYTKRPSRSRRRHFPFRRK
;
A
#
# COMPACT_ATOMS: atom_id res chain seq x y z
N GLU A 1 -18.88 -4.33 -23.89
CA GLU A 1 -17.53 -4.56 -23.36
C GLU A 1 -16.95 -3.20 -23.00
N LEU A 2 -16.14 -3.09 -21.94
CA LEU A 2 -15.50 -1.84 -21.53
C LEU A 2 -14.00 -1.93 -21.82
N THR A 3 -13.38 -0.82 -22.20
CA THR A 3 -11.92 -0.79 -22.38
C THR A 3 -11.21 -0.81 -21.02
N VAL A 4 -9.93 -1.20 -21.00
CA VAL A 4 -9.09 -1.09 -19.80
C VAL A 4 -9.09 0.35 -19.26
N ARG A 5 -9.07 1.35 -20.15
CA ARG A 5 -9.13 2.77 -19.78
C ARG A 5 -10.46 3.10 -19.08
N ASP A 6 -11.60 2.67 -19.61
CA ASP A 6 -12.90 2.86 -18.97
C ASP A 6 -12.94 2.27 -17.56
N CYS A 7 -12.44 1.04 -17.41
CA CYS A 7 -12.37 0.35 -16.12
C CYS A 7 -11.44 1.07 -15.14
N LEU A 8 -10.31 1.61 -15.59
CA LEU A 8 -9.40 2.41 -14.74
C LEU A 8 -10.05 3.73 -14.29
N TYR A 9 -10.78 4.42 -15.16
CA TYR A 9 -11.54 5.62 -14.78
C TYR A 9 -12.66 5.28 -13.79
N ALA A 10 -13.42 4.20 -14.01
CA ALA A 10 -14.45 3.74 -13.09
C ALA A 10 -13.87 3.36 -11.71
N LEU A 11 -12.73 2.67 -11.69
CA LEU A 11 -12.00 2.30 -10.48
C LEU A 11 -11.51 3.54 -9.71
N LEU A 12 -10.80 4.44 -10.38
CA LEU A 12 -10.13 5.56 -9.70
C LEU A 12 -11.08 6.69 -9.32
N LEU A 13 -12.06 7.02 -10.18
CA LEU A 13 -12.99 8.12 -9.92
C LEU A 13 -14.17 7.70 -9.03
N ALA A 14 -14.81 6.59 -9.38
CA ALA A 14 -16.05 6.13 -8.74
C ALA A 14 -15.83 4.99 -7.73
N SER A 15 -14.61 4.47 -7.60
CA SER A 15 -14.29 3.36 -6.70
C SER A 15 -15.09 2.08 -7.03
N ALA A 16 -15.31 1.81 -8.32
CA ALA A 16 -16.08 0.66 -8.78
C ALA A 16 -15.33 -0.67 -8.52
N ASN A 17 -15.85 -1.45 -7.57
CA ASN A 17 -15.26 -2.74 -7.18
C ASN A 17 -15.31 -3.78 -8.30
N GLU A 18 -16.37 -3.75 -9.11
CA GLU A 18 -16.50 -4.59 -10.29
C GLU A 18 -15.40 -4.32 -11.32
N SER A 19 -14.99 -3.06 -11.49
CA SER A 19 -13.88 -2.70 -12.36
C SER A 19 -12.55 -3.16 -11.79
N ALA A 20 -12.35 -3.08 -10.46
CA ALA A 20 -11.17 -3.63 -9.81
C ALA A 20 -11.01 -5.14 -10.06
N ASN A 21 -12.10 -5.90 -9.86
CA ASN A 21 -12.10 -7.35 -10.08
C ASN A 21 -11.89 -7.70 -11.56
N ALA A 22 -12.58 -7.02 -12.48
CA ALA A 22 -12.44 -7.28 -13.92
C ALA A 22 -11.03 -6.98 -14.43
N LEU A 23 -10.40 -5.89 -13.96
CA LEU A 23 -9.01 -5.58 -14.29
C LEU A 23 -8.05 -6.63 -13.73
N ALA A 24 -8.26 -7.08 -12.50
CA ALA A 24 -7.45 -8.12 -11.87
C ALA A 24 -7.52 -9.46 -12.64
N GLU A 25 -8.73 -9.92 -12.96
CA GLU A 25 -8.96 -11.14 -13.75
C GLU A 25 -8.37 -11.01 -15.16
N HIS A 26 -8.47 -9.83 -15.79
CA HIS A 26 -7.87 -9.58 -17.10
C HIS A 26 -6.33 -9.66 -17.08
N VAL A 27 -5.69 -9.19 -16.01
CA VAL A 27 -4.21 -9.13 -15.90
C VAL A 27 -3.62 -10.45 -15.42
N ALA A 28 -4.23 -11.08 -14.42
CA ALA A 28 -3.63 -12.22 -13.71
C ALA A 28 -4.47 -13.51 -13.80
N GLY A 29 -5.57 -13.51 -14.54
CA GLY A 29 -6.48 -14.66 -14.67
C GLY A 29 -7.42 -14.86 -13.48
N SER A 30 -7.08 -14.37 -12.29
CA SER A 30 -7.94 -14.38 -11.10
C SER A 30 -7.69 -13.19 -10.18
N ARG A 31 -8.61 -12.96 -9.24
CA ARG A 31 -8.50 -11.89 -8.22
C ARG A 31 -7.41 -12.21 -7.20
N GLU A 32 -7.25 -13.48 -6.87
CA GLU A 32 -6.26 -14.01 -5.93
C GLU A 32 -4.85 -13.88 -6.52
N ALA A 33 -4.65 -14.30 -7.77
CA ALA A 33 -3.36 -14.18 -8.45
C ALA A 33 -2.94 -12.70 -8.61
N PHE A 34 -3.90 -11.80 -8.84
CA PHE A 34 -3.60 -10.37 -8.86
C PHE A 34 -3.24 -9.83 -7.47
N ALA A 35 -3.86 -10.33 -6.41
CA ALA A 35 -3.50 -9.95 -5.04
C ALA A 35 -2.06 -10.36 -4.71
N ASP A 36 -1.59 -11.50 -5.20
CA ASP A 36 -0.18 -11.91 -5.09
C ASP A 36 0.74 -10.89 -5.78
N LEU A 37 0.43 -10.47 -7.02
CA LEU A 37 1.17 -9.41 -7.72
C LEU A 37 1.15 -8.06 -6.97
N MET A 38 0.03 -7.72 -6.30
CA MET A 38 -0.04 -6.52 -5.46
C MET A 38 0.94 -6.60 -4.28
N ASN A 39 1.06 -7.77 -3.65
CA ASN A 39 1.96 -7.99 -2.53
C ASN A 39 3.43 -8.01 -2.96
N GLU A 40 3.75 -8.68 -4.07
CA GLU A 40 5.09 -8.62 -4.69
C GLU A 40 5.49 -7.18 -5.01
N LYS A 41 4.56 -6.41 -5.59
CA LYS A 41 4.79 -5.00 -5.87
C LYS A 41 5.03 -4.22 -4.58
N ALA A 42 4.20 -4.40 -3.55
CA ALA A 42 4.35 -3.73 -2.27
C ALA A 42 5.72 -4.03 -1.63
N GLU A 43 6.14 -5.29 -1.61
CA GLU A 43 7.45 -5.72 -1.11
C GLU A 43 8.59 -5.07 -1.89
N SER A 44 8.51 -5.04 -3.22
CA SER A 44 9.52 -4.37 -4.07
C SER A 44 9.63 -2.86 -3.82
N LEU A 45 8.56 -2.23 -3.31
CA LEU A 45 8.54 -0.82 -2.92
C LEU A 45 9.03 -0.60 -1.49
N GLY A 46 9.38 -1.66 -0.76
CA GLY A 46 9.83 -1.61 0.63
C GLY A 46 8.70 -1.52 1.65
N CYS A 47 7.46 -1.85 1.26
CA CYS A 47 6.34 -1.96 2.21
C CYS A 47 6.57 -3.16 3.13
N GLN A 48 6.39 -2.99 4.43
CA GLN A 48 6.63 -4.05 5.41
C GLN A 48 5.43 -4.27 6.34
N ASP A 49 4.45 -3.38 6.29
CA ASP A 49 3.31 -3.31 7.18
C ASP A 49 1.99 -3.33 6.39
N SER A 50 2.03 -3.99 5.22
CA SER A 50 0.91 -4.14 4.29
C SER A 50 0.75 -5.58 3.80
N HIS A 51 -0.49 -5.97 3.55
CA HIS A 51 -0.86 -7.17 2.81
C HIS A 51 -2.22 -6.91 2.15
N PHE A 52 -2.36 -7.28 0.89
CA PHE A 52 -3.56 -7.10 0.10
C PHE A 52 -4.16 -8.45 -0.22
N ALA A 53 -5.39 -8.70 0.26
CA ALA A 53 -6.11 -9.95 0.03
C ALA A 53 -7.00 -9.93 -1.23
N ASN A 54 -7.25 -8.74 -1.80
CA ASN A 54 -8.13 -8.57 -2.96
C ASN A 54 -7.88 -7.22 -3.66
N PRO A 55 -8.25 -7.06 -4.93
CA PRO A 55 -7.99 -5.83 -5.70
C PRO A 55 -8.93 -4.66 -5.35
N SER A 56 -10.05 -4.92 -4.69
CA SER A 56 -11.13 -3.93 -4.48
C SER A 56 -11.01 -3.13 -3.16
N GLY A 57 -10.25 -3.64 -2.18
CA GLY A 57 -10.20 -3.09 -0.83
C GLY A 57 -11.42 -3.40 0.03
N LEU A 58 -12.24 -4.38 -0.37
CA LEU A 58 -13.29 -4.92 0.50
C LEU A 58 -12.66 -5.58 1.73
N ASN A 59 -13.37 -5.49 2.86
CA ASN A 59 -12.87 -5.96 4.16
C ASN A 59 -12.48 -7.43 4.10
N ASP A 60 -11.27 -7.71 4.56
CA ASP A 60 -10.73 -9.04 4.78
C ASP A 60 -9.77 -8.93 5.98
N GLU A 61 -9.69 -9.97 6.83
CA GLU A 61 -8.84 -9.95 8.03
C GLU A 61 -7.36 -9.82 7.68
N ASP A 62 -6.95 -10.34 6.52
CA ASP A 62 -5.59 -10.29 6.03
C ASP A 62 -5.35 -9.05 5.14
N HIS A 63 -6.33 -8.17 4.93
CA HIS A 63 -6.17 -6.96 4.13
C HIS A 63 -5.87 -5.74 5.01
N TYR A 64 -4.61 -5.30 5.06
CA TYR A 64 -4.15 -4.20 5.89
C TYR A 64 -3.01 -3.41 5.25
N THR A 65 -2.79 -2.20 5.74
CA THR A 65 -1.67 -1.32 5.33
C THR A 65 -1.33 -0.33 6.44
N SER A 66 -0.22 0.39 6.28
CA SER A 66 0.18 1.51 7.13
C SER A 66 0.16 2.83 6.36
N ALA A 67 0.11 3.96 7.09
CA ALA A 67 0.17 5.28 6.44
C ALA A 67 1.48 5.49 5.66
N TYR A 68 2.58 4.95 6.17
CA TYR A 68 3.89 5.03 5.56
C TYR A 68 3.97 4.18 4.28
N ASP A 69 3.53 2.92 4.33
CA ASP A 69 3.53 2.05 3.15
C ASP A 69 2.62 2.60 2.04
N MET A 70 1.46 3.14 2.41
CA MET A 70 0.59 3.81 1.45
C MET A 70 1.26 5.06 0.83
N ALA A 71 2.11 5.77 1.57
CA ALA A 71 2.90 6.86 1.02
C ALA A 71 3.95 6.36 0.01
N LEU A 72 4.61 5.22 0.27
CA LEU A 72 5.53 4.57 -0.69
C LEU A 72 4.81 4.11 -1.95
N ILE A 73 3.66 3.45 -1.81
CA ILE A 73 2.80 3.03 -2.92
C ILE A 73 2.39 4.24 -3.76
N THR A 74 1.99 5.32 -3.10
CA THR A 74 1.58 6.55 -3.77
C THR A 74 2.76 7.23 -4.47
N GLN A 75 3.93 7.26 -3.84
CA GLN A 75 5.16 7.79 -4.43
C GLN A 75 5.50 7.06 -5.74
N ALA A 76 5.35 5.73 -5.77
CA ALA A 76 5.53 4.95 -7.00
C ALA A 76 4.42 5.22 -8.02
N ALA A 77 3.15 5.30 -7.57
CA ALA A 77 2.01 5.51 -8.44
C ALA A 77 2.06 6.85 -9.19
N ILE A 78 2.49 7.93 -8.52
CA ILE A 78 2.58 9.26 -9.15
C ILE A 78 3.71 9.38 -10.20
N GLN A 79 4.62 8.42 -10.28
CA GLN A 79 5.58 8.33 -11.39
C GLN A 79 4.91 7.87 -12.70
N ASN A 80 3.71 7.30 -12.63
CA ASN A 80 2.94 6.91 -13.79
C ASN A 80 2.03 8.08 -14.23
N PRO A 81 2.32 8.74 -15.37
CA PRO A 81 1.52 9.89 -15.83
C PRO A 81 0.06 9.53 -16.14
N THR A 82 -0.23 8.28 -16.51
CA THR A 82 -1.61 7.81 -16.72
C THR A 82 -2.38 7.71 -15.41
N PHE A 83 -1.74 7.26 -14.32
CA PHE A 83 -2.36 7.28 -13.00
C PHE A 83 -2.70 8.72 -12.59
N VAL A 84 -1.75 9.64 -12.74
CA VAL A 84 -1.92 11.06 -12.40
C VAL A 84 -3.05 11.71 -13.22
N GLU A 85 -3.09 11.46 -14.54
CA GLU A 85 -4.15 11.93 -15.43
C GLU A 85 -5.53 11.46 -14.94
N ILE A 86 -5.69 10.15 -14.71
CA ILE A 86 -6.97 9.57 -14.36
C ILE A 86 -7.38 10.01 -12.95
N SER A 87 -6.52 9.82 -11.95
CA SER A 87 -6.81 10.15 -10.54
C SER A 87 -7.07 11.65 -10.32
N GLY A 88 -6.42 12.52 -11.10
CA GLY A 88 -6.64 13.98 -11.06
C GLY A 88 -7.85 14.46 -11.86
N SER A 89 -8.46 13.61 -12.68
CA SER A 89 -9.61 13.99 -13.51
C SER A 89 -10.85 14.27 -12.66
N ARG A 90 -11.58 15.34 -13.00
CA ARG A 90 -12.82 15.69 -12.30
C ARG A 90 -13.97 14.75 -12.61
N THR A 91 -14.10 14.39 -13.89
CA THR A 91 -15.19 13.58 -14.42
C THR A 91 -14.70 12.77 -15.61
N TYR A 92 -15.37 11.65 -15.88
CA TYR A 92 -15.19 10.86 -17.10
C TYR A 92 -16.56 10.42 -17.63
N ARG A 93 -16.61 10.01 -18.90
CA ARG A 93 -17.85 9.54 -19.55
C ARG A 93 -17.66 8.11 -20.00
N LEU A 94 -18.43 7.20 -19.39
CA LEU A 94 -18.44 5.78 -19.72
C LEU A 94 -19.45 5.49 -20.82
N TYR A 95 -19.08 4.61 -21.76
CA TYR A 95 -19.94 4.20 -22.87
C TYR A 95 -20.24 2.70 -22.77
N GLY A 96 -21.31 2.25 -23.45
CA GLY A 96 -21.60 0.82 -23.58
C GLY A 96 -22.05 0.11 -22.30
N LEU A 97 -22.54 0.85 -21.30
CA LEU A 97 -23.06 0.28 -20.05
C LEU A 97 -24.44 -0.35 -20.27
N LYS A 98 -24.56 -1.67 -20.04
CA LYS A 98 -25.80 -2.44 -20.28
C LYS A 98 -27.05 -1.92 -19.55
N ARG A 99 -26.87 -1.26 -18.40
CA ARG A 99 -27.97 -0.79 -17.54
C ARG A 99 -28.22 0.72 -17.63
N VAL A 100 -27.59 1.39 -18.60
CA VAL A 100 -27.76 2.81 -18.85
C VAL A 100 -28.37 2.99 -20.23
N SER A 101 -29.48 3.71 -20.33
CA SER A 101 -30.11 4.03 -21.62
C SER A 101 -29.19 4.91 -22.45
N ALA A 102 -28.94 4.50 -23.69
CA ALA A 102 -28.19 5.29 -24.66
C ALA A 102 -29.00 6.52 -25.12
N GLU A 103 -30.34 6.45 -25.06
CA GLU A 103 -31.21 7.60 -25.33
C GLU A 103 -31.13 8.67 -24.23
N GLU A 104 -31.04 8.25 -22.96
CA GLU A 104 -30.91 9.17 -21.82
C GLU A 104 -29.49 9.76 -21.73
N PHE A 105 -28.46 8.96 -22.05
CA PHE A 105 -27.06 9.37 -22.00
C PHE A 105 -26.35 9.18 -23.35
N PRO A 106 -26.72 9.95 -24.40
CA PRO A 106 -26.16 9.80 -25.74
C PRO A 106 -24.66 10.11 -25.80
N ASN A 107 -24.17 10.91 -24.84
CA ASN A 107 -22.76 11.28 -24.69
C ASN A 107 -22.08 10.50 -23.56
N GLY A 108 -22.54 9.28 -23.27
CA GLY A 108 -21.99 8.44 -22.20
C GLY A 108 -22.43 8.85 -20.79
N TYR A 109 -22.40 7.87 -19.89
CA TYR A 109 -22.77 8.02 -18.49
C TYR A 109 -21.67 8.79 -17.74
N PRO A 110 -21.98 9.94 -17.12
CA PRO A 110 -20.98 10.70 -16.39
C PRO A 110 -20.65 10.05 -15.06
N ILE A 111 -19.36 9.85 -14.79
CA ILE A 111 -18.85 9.55 -13.45
C ILE A 111 -18.04 10.73 -12.94
N ALA A 112 -18.15 10.99 -11.64
CA ALA A 112 -17.42 12.07 -10.97
C ALA A 112 -16.40 11.49 -10.00
N ASN A 113 -15.29 12.18 -9.83
CA ASN A 113 -14.26 11.78 -8.89
C ASN A 113 -14.73 12.00 -7.45
N HIS A 114 -14.63 10.98 -6.61
CA HIS A 114 -14.98 11.10 -5.18
C HIS A 114 -13.97 11.93 -4.38
N HIS A 115 -12.74 12.11 -4.89
CA HIS A 115 -11.72 12.91 -4.24
C HIS A 115 -11.92 14.40 -4.52
N GLN A 116 -12.47 15.12 -3.53
CA GLN A 116 -12.90 16.49 -3.71
C GLN A 116 -11.75 17.52 -3.66
N MET A 117 -10.61 17.22 -3.01
CA MET A 117 -9.53 18.22 -2.84
C MET A 117 -8.90 18.66 -4.16
N CYS A 118 -8.98 17.85 -5.21
CA CYS A 118 -8.50 18.19 -6.56
C CYS A 118 -9.48 19.11 -7.33
N MET A 119 -10.68 19.37 -6.80
CA MET A 119 -11.75 20.07 -7.49
C MET A 119 -11.97 21.49 -6.96
N LYS A 120 -11.68 22.50 -7.78
CA LYS A 120 -11.75 23.93 -7.43
C LYS A 120 -13.11 24.41 -6.88
N ASN A 121 -14.19 23.75 -7.23
CA ASN A 121 -15.56 24.13 -6.87
C ASN A 121 -16.10 23.38 -5.64
N THR A 122 -15.23 22.81 -4.80
CA THR A 122 -15.62 22.11 -3.57
C THR A 122 -15.12 22.86 -2.34
N ALA A 123 -15.82 22.70 -1.21
CA ALA A 123 -15.46 23.35 0.05
C ALA A 123 -14.12 22.86 0.63
N VAL A 124 -13.64 21.69 0.18
CA VAL A 124 -12.40 21.05 0.63
C VAL A 124 -11.29 21.13 -0.42
N TYR A 125 -11.46 21.94 -1.47
CA TYR A 125 -10.42 22.19 -2.47
C TYR A 125 -9.10 22.61 -1.82
N TYR A 126 -8.00 22.04 -2.28
CA TYR A 126 -6.66 22.42 -1.82
C TYR A 126 -5.78 22.88 -2.99
N PRO A 127 -5.30 24.13 -3.00
CA PRO A 127 -4.41 24.62 -4.04
C PRO A 127 -3.12 23.79 -4.11
N GLY A 128 -2.84 23.26 -5.30
CA GLY A 128 -1.71 22.37 -5.56
C GLY A 128 -2.04 20.88 -5.50
N ALA A 129 -3.20 20.47 -4.97
CA ALA A 129 -3.61 19.06 -4.99
C ALA A 129 -3.91 18.61 -6.42
N PHE A 130 -3.31 17.49 -6.84
CA PHE A 130 -3.36 17.05 -8.24
C PHE A 130 -3.79 15.59 -8.44
N CYS A 131 -3.63 14.72 -7.44
CA CYS A 131 -4.16 13.35 -7.47
C CYS A 131 -4.30 12.79 -6.06
N GLY A 132 -4.93 11.62 -5.94
CA GLY A 132 -5.15 10.95 -4.67
C GLY A 132 -6.26 9.90 -4.74
N LYS A 133 -6.60 9.32 -3.59
CA LYS A 133 -7.69 8.36 -3.49
C LYS A 133 -8.37 8.42 -2.12
N THR A 134 -9.69 8.43 -2.15
CA THR A 134 -10.54 8.27 -0.97
C THR A 134 -10.85 6.79 -0.71
N GLY A 135 -11.10 6.45 0.55
CA GLY A 135 -11.61 5.14 0.93
C GLY A 135 -12.55 5.23 2.14
N TYR A 136 -13.44 4.24 2.26
CA TYR A 136 -14.30 4.11 3.42
C TYR A 136 -14.78 2.67 3.59
N THR A 137 -14.59 2.13 4.78
CA THR A 137 -15.38 1.01 5.31
C THR A 137 -15.73 1.30 6.75
N SER A 138 -16.72 0.60 7.32
CA SER A 138 -17.05 0.76 8.74
C SER A 138 -15.89 0.41 9.68
N LEU A 139 -14.97 -0.44 9.24
CA LEU A 139 -13.80 -0.85 10.01
C LEU A 139 -12.62 0.11 9.83
N ALA A 140 -12.39 0.58 8.61
CA ALA A 140 -11.24 1.42 8.26
C ALA A 140 -11.46 2.92 8.52
N GLY A 141 -12.70 3.35 8.78
CA GLY A 141 -13.07 4.77 8.80
C GLY A 141 -12.91 5.43 7.44
N ASN A 142 -12.93 6.76 7.39
CA ASN A 142 -12.55 7.51 6.20
C ASN A 142 -11.02 7.47 6.04
N THR A 143 -10.56 7.03 4.88
CA THR A 143 -9.17 7.10 4.49
C THR A 143 -8.99 8.07 3.33
N LEU A 144 -7.85 8.74 3.30
CA LEU A 144 -7.51 9.66 2.23
C LEU A 144 -6.02 9.69 1.99
N VAL A 145 -5.64 9.46 0.75
CA VAL A 145 -4.33 9.80 0.21
C VAL A 145 -4.52 11.00 -0.71
N THR A 146 -3.68 12.01 -0.56
CA THR A 146 -3.63 13.15 -1.48
C THR A 146 -2.19 13.51 -1.78
N CYS A 147 -1.93 13.91 -3.02
CA CYS A 147 -0.67 14.48 -3.46
C CYS A 147 -0.89 15.95 -3.81
N ALA A 148 0.00 16.81 -3.33
CA ALA A 148 0.00 18.22 -3.65
C ALA A 148 1.40 18.71 -3.97
N GLU A 149 1.50 19.69 -4.88
CA GLU A 149 2.76 20.31 -5.27
C GLU A 149 2.68 21.83 -5.09
N ARG A 150 3.73 22.43 -4.52
CA ARG A 150 3.96 23.87 -4.48
C ARG A 150 5.45 24.16 -4.59
N ASN A 151 5.84 25.12 -5.43
CA ASN A 151 7.22 25.59 -5.58
C ASN A 151 8.24 24.46 -5.79
N GLY A 152 7.91 23.45 -6.59
CA GLY A 152 8.79 22.29 -6.85
C GLY A 152 8.92 21.29 -5.70
N MET A 153 8.19 21.47 -4.59
CA MET A 153 8.08 20.49 -3.52
C MET A 153 6.76 19.72 -3.66
N THR A 154 6.84 18.41 -3.76
CA THR A 154 5.69 17.51 -3.78
C THR A 154 5.55 16.82 -2.43
N LEU A 155 4.38 16.92 -1.82
CA LEU A 155 4.04 16.26 -0.58
C LEU A 155 2.94 15.22 -0.82
N ILE A 156 3.04 14.10 -0.11
CA ILE A 156 2.02 13.05 -0.03
C ILE A 156 1.51 13.04 1.40
N ALA A 157 0.20 13.23 1.57
CA ALA A 157 -0.46 13.14 2.87
C ALA A 157 -1.37 11.92 2.89
N VAL A 158 -1.19 11.07 3.90
CA VAL A 158 -1.99 9.85 4.12
C VAL A 158 -2.69 9.95 5.47
N VAL A 159 -4.02 9.94 5.45
CA VAL A 159 -4.87 9.85 6.63
C VAL A 159 -5.60 8.52 6.61
N LEU A 160 -5.42 7.72 7.66
CA LEU A 160 -6.14 6.47 7.87
C LEU A 160 -7.00 6.58 9.12
N ASN A 161 -8.13 5.86 9.15
CA ASN A 161 -9.05 5.84 10.29
C ASN A 161 -9.54 7.24 10.72
N GLY A 162 -9.77 8.12 9.75
CA GLY A 162 -10.41 9.40 10.01
C GLY A 162 -11.92 9.21 10.24
N HIS A 163 -12.50 10.02 11.12
CA HIS A 163 -13.95 10.01 11.36
C HIS A 163 -14.54 11.36 10.95
N GLN A 164 -14.79 11.51 9.64
CA GLN A 164 -15.20 12.78 9.00
C GLN A 164 -14.15 13.90 9.07
N THR A 165 -12.90 13.59 9.42
CA THR A 165 -11.79 14.57 9.51
C THR A 165 -10.76 14.45 8.40
N HIS A 166 -10.79 13.37 7.61
CA HIS A 166 -9.80 13.08 6.57
C HIS A 166 -9.42 14.28 5.69
N TYR A 167 -10.38 15.09 5.24
CA TYR A 167 -10.09 16.31 4.48
C TYR A 167 -9.43 17.43 5.31
N SER A 168 -9.90 17.71 6.52
CA SER A 168 -9.32 18.75 7.38
C SER A 168 -7.92 18.38 7.86
N ASP A 169 -7.70 17.11 8.18
CA ASP A 169 -6.42 16.60 8.65
C ASP A 169 -5.39 16.62 7.51
N THR A 170 -5.77 16.18 6.31
CA THR A 170 -4.93 16.27 5.11
C THR A 170 -4.56 17.72 4.80
N LYS A 171 -5.50 18.66 4.90
CA LYS A 171 -5.21 20.09 4.72
C LYS A 171 -4.19 20.59 5.75
N ALA A 172 -4.38 20.25 7.04
CA ALA A 172 -3.47 20.67 8.10
C ALA A 172 -2.05 20.10 7.91
N LEU A 173 -1.92 18.85 7.48
CA LEU A 173 -0.63 18.22 7.17
C LEU A 173 0.09 18.94 6.02
N PHE A 174 -0.64 19.27 4.94
CA PHE A 174 -0.04 20.00 3.84
C PHE A 174 0.32 21.42 4.20
N ASP A 175 -0.55 22.16 4.89
CA ASP A 175 -0.26 23.53 5.33
C ASP A 175 1.01 23.50 6.21
N PHE A 176 1.12 22.57 7.17
CA PHE A 176 2.35 22.38 7.95
C PHE A 176 3.59 22.12 7.10
N GLY A 177 3.52 21.15 6.17
CA GLY A 177 4.65 20.80 5.31
C GLY A 177 5.10 21.97 4.42
N PHE A 178 4.17 22.60 3.72
CA PHE A 178 4.48 23.70 2.82
C PHE A 178 4.86 25.00 3.54
N ASP A 179 4.37 25.23 4.76
CA ASP A 179 4.69 26.45 5.50
C ASP A 179 6.06 26.36 6.18
N ASN A 180 6.50 25.17 6.59
CA ASN A 180 7.72 24.99 7.38
C ASN A 180 8.92 24.44 6.60
N PHE A 181 8.71 23.80 5.45
CA PHE A 181 9.79 23.16 4.69
C PHE A 181 9.93 23.73 3.27
N GLN A 182 11.10 23.53 2.68
CA GLN A 182 11.42 23.86 1.30
C GLN A 182 12.22 22.73 0.65
N SER A 183 12.02 22.55 -0.65
CA SER A 183 12.82 21.66 -1.47
C SER A 183 13.87 22.47 -2.24
N LEU A 184 15.14 22.13 -2.07
CA LEU A 184 16.28 22.77 -2.74
C LEU A 184 16.92 21.77 -3.71
N ARG A 185 16.95 22.10 -5.00
CA ARG A 185 17.59 21.26 -6.02
C ARG A 185 19.09 21.23 -5.79
N VAL A 186 19.66 20.04 -5.63
CA VAL A 186 21.08 19.89 -5.26
C VAL A 186 22.01 20.48 -6.33
N ALA A 187 21.65 20.35 -7.61
CA ALA A 187 22.43 20.89 -8.72
C ALA A 187 22.60 22.43 -8.70
N ASP A 188 21.74 23.16 -7.98
CA ASP A 188 21.79 24.62 -7.88
C ASP A 188 22.74 25.11 -6.76
N TYR A 189 23.10 24.23 -5.81
CA TYR A 189 23.84 24.61 -4.60
C TYR A 189 25.12 23.81 -4.36
N GLU A 190 25.19 22.54 -4.77
CA GLU A 190 26.36 21.69 -4.55
C GLU A 190 27.44 21.95 -5.61
N THR A 191 28.63 22.33 -5.15
CA THR A 191 29.77 22.73 -5.98
C THR A 191 31.04 21.93 -5.70
N LYS A 192 31.07 21.15 -4.62
CA LYS A 192 32.25 20.37 -4.18
C LYS A 192 32.55 19.20 -5.10
N TYR A 193 31.54 18.63 -5.75
CA TYR A 193 31.64 17.34 -6.46
C TYR A 193 31.53 17.45 -8.00
N THR A 194 31.60 18.66 -8.57
CA THR A 194 31.28 18.90 -9.99
C THR A 194 32.46 18.75 -10.96
N SER A 195 33.70 18.57 -10.47
CA SER A 195 34.86 18.28 -11.33
C SER A 195 36.00 17.68 -10.53
N ILE A 196 36.47 16.50 -10.94
CA ILE A 196 37.76 15.96 -10.50
C ILE A 196 38.76 16.33 -11.59
N THR A 197 39.72 17.20 -11.28
CA THR A 197 40.87 17.44 -12.17
C THR A 197 41.68 16.16 -12.22
N ASN A 198 41.93 15.65 -13.43
CA ASN A 198 42.84 14.53 -13.63
C ASN A 198 44.28 15.05 -13.50
N ASP A 199 44.91 14.72 -12.38
CA ASP A 199 46.29 15.07 -12.04
C ASP A 199 47.30 14.00 -12.53
N MET A 200 46.82 12.94 -13.19
CA MET A 200 47.66 11.86 -13.66
C MET A 200 48.46 12.30 -14.89
N LEU A 201 49.78 12.42 -14.75
CA LEU A 201 50.70 12.76 -15.82
C LEU A 201 51.39 11.49 -16.37
N ILE A 202 51.31 11.26 -17.68
CA ILE A 202 52.14 10.26 -18.40
C ILE A 202 53.16 11.04 -19.22
N GLY A 203 54.45 10.95 -18.85
CA GLY A 203 55.52 11.66 -19.55
C GLY A 203 55.46 13.19 -19.50
N GLY A 204 54.82 13.75 -18.46
CA GLY A 204 54.60 15.21 -18.32
C GLY A 204 53.36 15.72 -19.06
N ILE A 205 52.59 14.84 -19.70
CA ILE A 205 51.33 15.16 -20.38
C ILE A 205 50.18 14.60 -19.54
N PRO A 206 49.11 15.38 -19.25
CA PRO A 206 47.91 14.86 -18.61
C PRO A 206 47.34 13.67 -19.38
N SER A 207 47.13 12.56 -18.68
CA SER A 207 46.60 11.31 -19.20
C SER A 207 45.09 11.44 -19.45
N GLY A 208 44.73 12.13 -20.54
CA GLY A 208 43.35 12.19 -21.05
C GLY A 208 42.47 13.30 -20.44
N GLU A 209 41.32 13.54 -21.07
CA GLU A 209 40.28 14.43 -20.54
C GLU A 209 39.86 13.97 -19.15
N GLY A 210 39.84 14.89 -18.18
CA GLY A 210 39.48 14.54 -16.81
C GLY A 210 38.08 13.91 -16.71
N ILE A 211 37.87 13.08 -15.68
CA ILE A 211 36.56 12.49 -15.41
C ILE A 211 35.62 13.64 -15.05
N SER A 212 34.78 14.03 -15.99
CA SER A 212 33.80 15.05 -15.75
C SER A 212 32.56 14.41 -15.14
N LEU A 213 32.23 14.82 -13.92
CA LEU A 213 31.04 14.40 -13.21
C LEU A 213 29.98 15.49 -13.32
N THR A 214 28.72 15.08 -13.30
CA THR A 214 27.55 15.97 -13.28
C THR A 214 26.57 15.47 -12.25
N LEU A 215 26.00 16.39 -11.49
CA LEU A 215 24.88 16.08 -10.59
C LEU A 215 23.62 15.82 -11.40
N SER A 216 22.83 14.84 -10.97
CA SER A 216 21.44 14.69 -11.41
C SER A 216 20.68 15.99 -11.21
N GLN A 217 19.90 16.39 -12.22
CA GLN A 217 19.21 17.68 -12.25
C GLN A 217 17.88 17.66 -11.50
N ALA A 218 17.28 16.49 -11.28
CA ALA A 218 16.00 16.34 -10.60
C ALA A 218 16.15 16.22 -9.07
N ASP A 219 17.35 15.91 -8.60
CA ASP A 219 17.59 15.55 -7.21
C ASP A 219 17.55 16.79 -6.31
N SER A 220 16.90 16.65 -5.15
CA SER A 220 16.68 17.74 -4.20
C SER A 220 16.79 17.27 -2.75
N ILE A 221 16.99 18.21 -1.83
CA ILE A 221 16.88 18.00 -0.39
C ILE A 221 15.71 18.80 0.15
N THR A 222 15.01 18.26 1.15
CA THR A 222 13.92 18.94 1.86
C THR A 222 14.36 19.32 3.27
N ILE A 223 14.48 20.62 3.54
CA ILE A 223 14.96 21.16 4.82
C ILE A 223 13.98 22.20 5.38
N PRO A 224 14.05 22.54 6.68
CA PRO A 224 13.27 23.65 7.22
C PRO A 224 13.54 24.95 6.45
N LYS A 225 12.52 25.80 6.28
CA LYS A 225 12.67 27.09 5.58
C LYS A 225 13.66 28.04 6.24
N ALA A 226 13.88 27.89 7.54
CA ALA A 226 14.84 28.68 8.29
C ALA A 226 16.30 28.23 8.07
N ALA A 227 16.52 27.05 7.49
CA ALA A 227 17.84 26.50 7.20
C ALA A 227 18.29 26.83 5.77
N ALA A 228 19.59 27.00 5.59
CA ALA A 228 20.25 27.10 4.30
C ALA A 228 20.73 25.73 3.81
N PHE A 229 20.97 25.60 2.50
CA PHE A 229 21.55 24.37 1.93
C PHE A 229 22.88 23.98 2.62
N SER A 230 23.70 24.97 2.98
CA SER A 230 24.99 24.77 3.66
C SER A 230 24.89 24.19 5.06
N ASP A 231 23.70 24.19 5.67
CA ASP A 231 23.47 23.61 6.99
C ASP A 231 23.32 22.08 6.92
N ALA A 232 23.11 21.53 5.72
CA ALA A 232 23.06 20.10 5.50
C ALA A 232 24.48 19.50 5.37
N GLN A 233 24.70 18.38 6.03
CA GLN A 233 25.94 17.61 5.98
C GLN A 233 25.89 16.59 4.84
N ALA A 234 26.87 16.65 3.94
CA ALA A 234 26.99 15.73 2.82
C ALA A 234 27.92 14.54 3.14
N SER A 235 27.49 13.34 2.80
CA SER A 235 28.30 12.11 2.86
C SER A 235 28.21 11.33 1.54
N LEU A 236 29.32 10.77 1.07
CA LEU A 236 29.34 9.93 -0.14
C LEU A 236 28.99 8.47 0.19
N ASN A 237 28.15 7.88 -0.65
CA ASN A 237 27.82 6.46 -0.68
C ASN A 237 28.12 5.89 -2.08
N TYR A 238 28.86 4.80 -2.14
CA TYR A 238 29.21 4.11 -3.38
C TYR A 238 28.38 2.83 -3.62
N ASN A 239 27.64 2.38 -2.62
CA ASN A 239 26.72 1.26 -2.75
C ASN A 239 25.40 1.79 -3.31
N LEU A 240 25.30 1.78 -4.64
CA LEU A 240 24.15 2.33 -5.36
C LEU A 240 23.02 1.30 -5.47
N PRO A 241 21.76 1.70 -5.26
CA PRO A 241 20.62 0.81 -5.50
C PRO A 241 20.46 0.54 -7.00
N SER A 242 19.75 -0.54 -7.34
CA SER A 242 19.39 -0.87 -8.73
C SER A 242 18.55 0.22 -9.41
N SER A 243 17.90 1.08 -8.62
CA SER A 243 17.15 2.25 -9.08
C SER A 243 18.01 3.48 -9.37
N ALA A 244 19.33 3.42 -9.20
CA ALA A 244 20.21 4.54 -9.50
C ALA A 244 20.19 4.85 -11.01
N PRO A 245 20.28 6.15 -11.39
CA PRO A 245 20.26 6.53 -12.79
C PRO A 245 21.46 5.98 -13.55
N SER A 246 21.31 5.76 -14.85
CA SER A 246 22.38 5.23 -15.70
C SER A 246 23.62 6.12 -15.64
N GLY A 247 24.78 5.49 -15.42
CA GLY A 247 26.05 6.18 -15.30
C GLY A 247 26.28 6.89 -13.96
N ALA A 248 25.44 6.65 -12.94
CA ALA A 248 25.72 7.04 -11.57
C ALA A 248 26.99 6.32 -11.06
N VAL A 249 27.89 7.10 -10.45
CA VAL A 249 29.17 6.61 -9.88
C VAL A 249 29.21 6.72 -8.36
N ALA A 250 28.40 7.61 -7.79
CA ALA A 250 28.24 7.79 -6.35
C ALA A 250 26.90 8.47 -6.04
N GLN A 251 26.42 8.28 -4.82
CA GLN A 251 25.29 9.00 -4.25
C GLN A 251 25.81 9.92 -3.14
N ILE A 252 25.50 11.20 -3.22
CA ILE A 252 25.69 12.15 -2.13
C ILE A 252 24.42 12.10 -1.28
N ARG A 253 24.52 11.67 -0.03
CA ARG A 253 23.44 11.70 0.96
C ARG A 253 23.59 12.95 1.80
N TYR A 254 22.48 13.63 2.07
CA TYR A 254 22.42 14.83 2.89
C TYR A 254 21.66 14.56 4.18
N SER A 255 22.22 15.03 5.30
CA SER A 255 21.55 15.05 6.60
C SER A 255 21.49 16.45 7.19
N TYR A 256 20.43 16.76 7.94
CA TYR A 256 20.26 18.00 8.71
C TYR A 256 19.92 17.63 10.15
N GLU A 257 20.70 18.09 11.13
CA GLU A 257 20.59 17.66 12.53
C GLU A 257 20.50 16.12 12.66
N ASP A 258 21.44 15.44 11.99
CA ASP A 258 21.52 13.97 11.87
C ASP A 258 20.36 13.29 11.13
N ARG A 259 19.30 14.01 10.70
CA ARG A 259 18.16 13.47 9.94
C ARG A 259 18.42 13.44 8.45
N TYR A 260 18.17 12.32 7.78
CA TYR A 260 18.26 12.25 6.32
C TYR A 260 17.24 13.19 5.66
N VAL A 261 17.70 14.06 4.76
CA VAL A 261 16.86 15.09 4.09
C VAL A 261 16.83 14.98 2.57
N GLY A 262 17.59 14.06 1.99
CA GLY A 262 17.60 13.80 0.56
C GLY A 262 18.96 13.31 0.07
N CYS A 263 19.05 13.06 -1.24
CA CYS A 263 20.30 12.68 -1.87
C CYS A 263 20.36 13.23 -3.29
N ALA A 264 21.57 13.26 -3.85
CA ALA A 264 21.79 13.43 -5.27
C ALA A 264 22.76 12.40 -5.83
N TYR A 265 22.55 11.99 -7.08
CA TYR A 265 23.48 11.13 -7.80
C TYR A 265 24.54 11.96 -8.54
N LEU A 266 25.78 11.52 -8.42
CA LEU A 266 26.89 11.94 -9.26
C LEU A 266 26.98 10.99 -10.45
N CYS A 267 26.84 11.53 -11.65
CA CYS A 267 26.86 10.76 -12.89
C CYS A 267 28.05 11.16 -13.76
N ARG A 268 28.53 10.23 -14.59
CA ARG A 268 29.54 10.54 -15.62
C ARG A 268 28.91 11.45 -16.70
N ARG A 269 29.59 12.54 -17.06
CA ARG A 269 29.16 13.44 -18.13
C ARG A 269 29.03 12.66 -19.45
N GLY A 270 27.86 12.74 -20.08
CA GLY A 270 27.51 12.01 -21.30
C GLY A 270 26.71 10.72 -21.09
N ALA A 271 26.55 10.24 -19.85
CA ALA A 271 25.68 9.09 -19.52
C ALA A 271 24.27 9.51 -19.07
N ALA A 272 24.11 10.75 -18.59
CA ALA A 272 22.80 11.32 -18.24
C ALA A 272 22.02 11.67 -19.52
N ARG A 273 21.44 10.65 -20.18
CA ARG A 273 20.29 10.88 -21.04
C ARG A 273 19.10 11.24 -20.15
N ILE A 274 18.28 12.17 -20.62
CA ILE A 274 17.03 12.56 -19.98
C ILE A 274 16.18 11.30 -19.83
N ASP A 275 16.05 10.78 -18.62
CA ASP A 275 15.09 9.73 -18.29
C ASP A 275 13.69 10.34 -18.36
N SER A 276 13.15 10.40 -19.57
CA SER A 276 11.71 10.45 -19.77
C SER A 276 11.15 9.09 -19.35
N PRO A 277 10.06 9.00 -18.56
CA PRO A 277 9.52 7.74 -18.03
C PRO A 277 8.98 6.74 -19.08
N SER A 278 9.22 6.98 -20.37
CA SER A 278 8.63 6.23 -21.48
C SER A 278 9.49 5.08 -22.00
N ALA A 279 10.76 4.96 -21.60
CA ALA A 279 11.68 3.98 -22.20
C ALA A 279 11.82 2.67 -21.42
N ALA A 280 11.53 2.65 -20.10
CA ALA A 280 11.65 1.45 -19.26
C ALA A 280 10.55 0.40 -19.50
N LEU A 281 9.53 0.71 -20.30
CA LEU A 281 8.45 -0.22 -20.68
C LEU A 281 8.77 -1.04 -21.94
N ALA A 282 9.84 -0.74 -22.67
CA ALA A 282 10.13 -1.36 -23.96
C ALA A 282 11.12 -2.54 -23.90
N GLU A 283 11.86 -2.72 -22.80
CA GLU A 283 12.94 -3.73 -22.74
C GLU A 283 12.49 -5.08 -22.18
N ASN A 284 11.35 -5.13 -21.47
CA ASN A 284 10.77 -6.38 -20.95
C ASN A 284 9.77 -7.06 -21.92
N ALA A 285 9.59 -6.53 -23.13
CA ALA A 285 8.60 -7.03 -24.09
C ALA A 285 9.19 -7.79 -25.29
N ILE A 286 10.51 -8.08 -25.31
CA ILE A 286 11.19 -8.64 -26.50
C ILE A 286 11.86 -10.01 -26.25
N LEU A 287 11.69 -10.61 -25.07
CA LEU A 287 12.16 -11.98 -24.80
C LEU A 287 10.99 -12.92 -24.51
N GLU A 288 10.09 -13.08 -25.48
CA GLU A 288 9.27 -14.30 -25.61
C GLU A 288 8.57 -14.26 -26.97
N ASN A 289 9.27 -14.77 -27.99
CA ASN A 289 8.65 -15.31 -29.20
C ASN A 289 9.74 -15.87 -30.13
N THR A 290 10.11 -17.15 -29.93
CA THR A 290 10.32 -18.10 -31.05
C THR A 290 10.28 -19.54 -30.52
N GLU A 291 9.16 -20.22 -30.84
CA GLU A 291 8.94 -21.63 -31.28
C GLU A 291 10.08 -22.68 -31.05
N ALA A 292 9.85 -23.97 -30.81
CA ALA A 292 8.80 -24.86 -31.29
C ALA A 292 8.81 -26.22 -30.54
N GLU A 293 7.65 -26.89 -30.55
CA GLU A 293 7.42 -28.32 -30.82
C GLU A 293 8.24 -29.42 -30.12
N MET A 294 7.54 -30.34 -29.42
CA MET A 294 7.55 -31.78 -29.75
C MET A 294 6.47 -32.56 -28.98
N GLU A 295 5.56 -33.12 -29.79
CA GLU A 295 4.99 -34.48 -29.75
C GLU A 295 4.28 -35.05 -28.50
N ASN A 296 2.98 -35.26 -28.71
CA ASN A 296 2.09 -36.23 -28.08
C ASN A 296 2.41 -37.67 -28.57
N PRO A 297 2.13 -38.72 -27.78
CA PRO A 297 1.19 -39.69 -28.32
C PRO A 297 0.15 -40.28 -27.33
N ALA A 298 -1.09 -40.28 -27.82
CA ALA A 298 -2.07 -41.39 -27.86
C ALA A 298 -2.55 -42.09 -26.56
N GLN A 299 -3.83 -41.82 -26.23
CA GLN A 299 -4.98 -42.77 -26.17
C GLN A 299 -4.68 -44.28 -26.28
N GLU A 300 -5.31 -45.23 -25.56
CA GLU A 300 -6.77 -45.42 -25.32
C GLU A 300 -7.01 -46.58 -24.29
N PRO A 301 -8.23 -47.15 -24.06
CA PRO A 301 -8.86 -47.25 -22.72
C PRO A 301 -9.10 -48.70 -22.24
N LEU A 302 -9.69 -48.89 -21.06
CA LEU A 302 -10.48 -50.10 -20.74
C LEU A 302 -11.47 -49.88 -19.58
N SER A 303 -12.54 -50.64 -19.66
CA SER A 303 -13.88 -50.46 -19.11
C SER A 303 -14.14 -51.20 -17.78
N ALA A 304 -15.04 -50.59 -16.99
CA ALA A 304 -16.19 -51.15 -16.25
C ALA A 304 -16.06 -52.26 -15.17
N GLU A 305 -16.96 -52.10 -14.18
CA GLU A 305 -17.44 -53.04 -13.14
C GLU A 305 -16.48 -53.27 -11.95
N GLY A 306 -16.87 -53.27 -10.68
CA GLY A 306 -18.15 -53.26 -9.99
C GLY A 306 -17.93 -53.88 -8.59
N SER A 307 -18.79 -53.52 -7.63
CA SER A 307 -19.01 -54.16 -6.31
C SER A 307 -18.06 -53.84 -5.13
N SER A 308 -18.73 -53.50 -4.02
CA SER A 308 -18.27 -53.27 -2.65
C SER A 308 -17.99 -54.59 -1.89
N PRO A 309 -17.27 -54.55 -0.74
CA PRO A 309 -16.53 -55.69 -0.22
C PRO A 309 -17.30 -56.56 0.79
N GLU A 310 -16.99 -57.87 0.77
CA GLU A 310 -17.33 -58.85 1.79
C GLU A 310 -16.31 -58.88 2.94
N GLU A 311 -16.84 -59.18 4.12
CA GLU A 311 -16.19 -59.32 5.42
C GLU A 311 -15.25 -60.54 5.48
N THR A 312 -14.22 -60.47 6.33
CA THR A 312 -13.59 -61.67 6.88
C THR A 312 -13.42 -61.51 8.38
N GLN A 313 -14.12 -62.37 9.11
CA GLN A 313 -14.09 -62.52 10.56
C GLN A 313 -12.83 -63.29 11.00
N LEU A 314 -12.23 -62.87 12.12
CA LEU A 314 -11.39 -63.73 12.95
C LEU A 314 -11.78 -63.52 14.41
N GLN A 315 -12.08 -64.65 15.06
CA GLN A 315 -12.75 -64.80 16.35
C GLN A 315 -11.88 -64.35 17.53
N ILE A 316 -12.52 -63.71 18.52
CA ILE A 316 -11.95 -63.45 19.85
C ILE A 316 -12.60 -64.43 20.84
N GLY A 317 -11.77 -65.17 21.58
CA GLY A 317 -12.19 -65.93 22.76
C GLY A 317 -12.39 -65.01 23.98
N GLU A 318 -13.49 -65.23 24.69
CA GLU A 318 -13.90 -64.48 25.88
C GLU A 318 -12.97 -64.68 27.08
N HIS A 319 -12.77 -63.61 27.87
CA HIS A 319 -12.71 -63.73 29.33
C HIS A 319 -13.44 -62.56 30.00
N ARG A 320 -14.31 -62.92 30.94
CA ARG A 320 -15.26 -62.10 31.71
C ARG A 320 -14.57 -61.03 32.56
N ASP A 321 -15.22 -59.87 32.75
CA ASP A 321 -15.91 -59.55 34.00
C ASP A 321 -16.58 -58.17 33.99
N SER A 322 -17.87 -58.18 34.32
CA SER A 322 -18.64 -57.19 35.10
C SER A 322 -18.42 -55.68 34.84
N ALA A 323 -19.24 -55.10 33.97
CA ALA A 323 -19.49 -53.65 33.93
C ALA A 323 -20.99 -53.35 33.74
N LEU A 324 -21.46 -52.26 34.36
CA LEU A 324 -22.86 -51.83 34.38
C LEU A 324 -23.50 -51.81 32.98
N ASN A 325 -24.60 -52.56 32.83
CA ASN A 325 -25.44 -52.57 31.63
C ASN A 325 -26.25 -51.26 31.54
N ILE A 326 -25.69 -50.22 30.94
CA ILE A 326 -26.46 -49.07 30.46
C ILE A 326 -26.93 -49.39 29.05
N ARG A 327 -28.21 -49.78 28.92
CA ARG A 327 -28.86 -50.03 27.63
C ARG A 327 -29.15 -48.68 26.94
N ILE A 328 -28.28 -48.28 26.02
CA ILE A 328 -28.50 -47.09 25.17
C ILE A 328 -29.35 -47.53 23.96
N PRO A 329 -30.52 -46.93 23.70
CA PRO A 329 -31.33 -47.24 22.51
C PRO A 329 -30.51 -47.01 21.22
N ALA A 330 -30.68 -47.85 20.19
CA ALA A 330 -29.90 -47.77 18.95
C ALA A 330 -29.91 -46.37 18.28
N GLY A 331 -30.99 -45.60 18.43
CA GLY A 331 -31.07 -44.21 17.96
C GLY A 331 -30.19 -43.22 18.77
N ALA A 332 -29.94 -43.49 20.05
CA ALA A 332 -29.15 -42.63 20.92
C ALA A 332 -27.63 -42.79 20.71
N ALA A 333 -27.15 -43.97 20.28
CA ALA A 333 -25.74 -44.17 19.93
C ALA A 333 -25.33 -43.41 18.65
N ALA A 334 -26.21 -43.37 17.64
CA ALA A 334 -25.99 -42.58 16.42
C ALA A 334 -26.00 -41.06 16.70
N ILE A 335 -26.91 -40.59 17.55
CA ILE A 335 -26.94 -39.19 18.01
C ILE A 335 -25.67 -38.86 18.80
N PHE A 336 -25.20 -39.76 19.66
CA PHE A 336 -23.96 -39.57 20.42
C PHE A 336 -22.73 -39.51 19.50
N GLY A 337 -22.63 -40.38 18.50
CA GLY A 337 -21.57 -40.35 17.49
C GLY A 337 -21.56 -39.05 16.66
N ALA A 338 -22.73 -38.55 16.29
CA ALA A 338 -22.89 -37.26 15.60
C ALA A 338 -22.47 -36.08 16.49
N LEU A 339 -22.82 -36.10 17.79
CA LEU A 339 -22.43 -35.07 18.74
C LEU A 339 -20.92 -35.07 19.03
N VAL A 340 -20.29 -36.24 19.14
CA VAL A 340 -18.84 -36.37 19.32
C VAL A 340 -18.09 -35.87 18.09
N SER A 341 -18.54 -36.21 16.88
CA SER A 341 -17.92 -35.72 15.63
C SER A 341 -18.08 -34.21 15.46
N LEU A 342 -19.25 -33.65 15.77
CA LEU A 342 -19.45 -32.18 15.86
C LEU A 342 -18.52 -31.54 16.91
N GLY A 343 -18.33 -32.18 18.07
CA GLY A 343 -17.41 -31.74 19.12
C GLY A 343 -15.94 -31.73 18.67
N ILE A 344 -15.51 -32.74 17.93
CA ILE A 344 -14.15 -32.81 17.36
C ILE A 344 -13.95 -31.76 16.28
N ILE A 345 -14.89 -31.60 15.34
CA ILE A 345 -14.82 -30.58 14.28
C ILE A 345 -14.78 -29.19 14.91
N SER A 346 -15.63 -28.91 15.90
CA SER A 346 -15.62 -27.62 16.60
C SER A 346 -14.33 -27.39 17.39
N ALA A 347 -13.76 -28.41 18.05
CA ALA A 347 -12.46 -28.31 18.70
C ALA A 347 -11.31 -28.04 17.71
N VAL A 348 -11.32 -28.68 16.54
CA VAL A 348 -10.35 -28.43 15.46
C VAL A 348 -10.49 -26.99 14.95
N VAL A 349 -11.71 -26.52 14.66
CA VAL A 349 -11.96 -25.14 14.22
C VAL A 349 -11.53 -24.12 15.29
N ILE A 350 -11.80 -24.37 16.56
CA ILE A 350 -11.37 -23.51 17.68
C ILE A 350 -9.84 -23.48 17.77
N THR A 351 -9.18 -24.61 17.59
CA THR A 351 -7.71 -24.71 17.64
C THR A 351 -7.07 -23.99 16.46
N LEU A 352 -7.60 -24.16 15.25
CA LEU A 352 -7.17 -23.42 14.06
C LEU A 352 -7.37 -21.92 14.20
N ARG A 353 -8.52 -21.47 14.73
CA ARG A 353 -8.78 -20.06 15.01
C ARG A 353 -7.83 -19.49 16.07
N ARG A 354 -7.56 -20.24 17.14
CA ARG A 354 -6.58 -19.85 18.16
C ARG A 354 -5.17 -19.76 17.57
N HIS A 355 -4.78 -20.70 16.73
CA HIS A 355 -3.47 -20.71 16.10
C HIS A 355 -3.31 -19.54 15.12
N ARG A 356 -4.31 -19.28 14.27
CA ARG A 356 -4.33 -18.10 13.40
C ARG A 356 -4.25 -16.79 14.19
N ARG A 357 -5.00 -16.68 15.28
CA ARG A 357 -4.95 -15.50 16.15
C ARG A 357 -3.57 -15.29 16.79
N GLN A 358 -2.93 -16.38 17.23
CA GLN A 358 -1.56 -16.33 17.75
C GLN A 358 -0.55 -15.93 16.66
N GLN A 359 -0.69 -16.44 15.44
CA GLN A 359 0.13 -16.03 14.29
C GLN A 359 -0.06 -14.54 14.01
N GLN A 360 -1.30 -14.06 13.94
CA GLN A 360 -1.62 -12.64 13.74
C GLN A 360 -1.04 -11.75 14.85
N GLU A 361 -1.15 -12.15 16.12
CA GLU A 361 -0.55 -11.42 17.26
C GLU A 361 0.99 -11.40 17.15
N SER A 362 1.61 -12.53 16.79
CA SER A 362 3.06 -12.60 16.59
C SER A 362 3.52 -11.74 15.41
N ASP A 363 2.75 -11.69 14.33
CA ASP A 363 3.00 -10.86 13.17
C ASP A 363 2.84 -9.38 13.48
N GLN A 364 1.83 -9.00 14.27
CA GLN A 364 1.67 -7.63 14.77
C GLN A 364 2.86 -7.19 15.63
N ILE A 365 3.34 -8.06 16.53
CA ILE A 365 4.52 -7.77 17.35
C ILE A 365 5.76 -7.60 16.47
N ARG A 366 5.97 -8.51 15.51
CA ARG A 366 7.09 -8.44 14.56
C ARG A 366 7.04 -7.17 13.70
N ARG A 367 5.85 -6.77 13.23
CA ARG A 367 5.63 -5.49 12.53
C ARG A 367 6.01 -4.30 13.41
N HIS A 368 5.57 -4.30 14.67
CA HIS A 368 5.93 -3.25 15.62
C HIS A 368 7.44 -3.17 15.86
N GLN A 369 8.14 -4.31 15.91
CA GLN A 369 9.60 -4.35 16.02
C GLN A 369 10.28 -3.79 14.77
N ARG A 370 9.90 -4.24 13.56
CA ARG A 370 10.43 -3.71 12.29
C ARG A 370 10.20 -2.21 12.14
N HIS A 371 9.03 -1.72 12.54
CA HIS A 371 8.73 -0.29 12.54
C HIS A 371 9.70 0.49 13.45
N ARG A 372 10.01 -0.04 14.64
CA ARG A 372 10.98 0.58 15.56
C ARG A 372 12.39 0.60 15.00
N GLU A 373 12.86 -0.53 14.48
CA GLU A 373 14.20 -0.63 13.87
C GLU A 373 14.37 0.36 12.71
N ARG A 374 13.33 0.54 11.89
CA ARG A 374 13.33 1.52 10.78
C ARG A 374 13.36 2.96 11.27
N MET A 375 12.58 3.30 12.29
CA MET A 375 12.60 4.65 12.86
C MET A 375 14.02 5.00 13.34
N ASP A 376 14.67 4.06 14.02
CA ASP A 376 16.03 4.24 14.52
C ASP A 376 17.07 4.36 13.38
N ASP A 377 16.86 3.70 12.23
CA ASP A 377 17.68 3.83 11.01
C ASP A 377 17.50 5.18 10.28
N VAL A 378 16.29 5.76 10.32
CA VAL A 378 15.98 7.08 9.74
C VAL A 378 16.35 8.23 10.71
N SER A 379 17.27 7.97 11.65
CA SER A 379 17.71 8.90 12.70
C SER A 379 16.55 9.56 13.47
N TYR A 380 15.43 8.84 13.54
CA TYR A 380 14.24 9.25 14.25
C TYR A 380 14.05 8.34 15.45
N SER A 381 14.48 8.75 16.64
CA SER A 381 14.39 7.85 17.80
C SER A 381 12.93 7.47 18.07
N SER A 382 12.60 6.19 17.94
CA SER A 382 11.28 5.65 18.28
C SER A 382 10.85 6.05 19.70
N SER A 383 11.85 6.19 20.59
CA SER A 383 11.66 6.61 21.97
C SER A 383 11.25 8.08 22.08
N GLU A 384 11.78 8.96 21.23
CA GLU A 384 11.42 10.38 21.18
C GLU A 384 9.98 10.56 20.69
N PHE A 385 9.61 9.87 19.60
CA PHE A 385 8.23 9.87 19.11
C PHE A 385 7.25 9.34 20.15
N GLY A 386 7.59 8.22 20.80
CA GLY A 386 6.80 7.66 21.88
C GLY A 386 6.57 8.67 23.00
N ARG A 387 7.61 9.40 23.40
CA ARG A 387 7.50 10.46 24.42
C ARG A 387 6.65 11.64 23.97
N ILE A 388 6.79 12.09 22.73
CA ILE A 388 5.96 13.17 22.16
C ILE A 388 4.49 12.74 22.13
N MET A 389 4.20 11.52 21.67
CA MET A 389 2.84 10.99 21.63
C MET A 389 2.25 10.78 23.03
N GLU A 390 3.05 10.39 24.01
CA GLU A 390 2.63 10.25 25.40
C GLU A 390 2.37 11.62 26.06
N GLN A 391 3.20 12.62 25.78
CA GLN A 391 2.96 14.01 26.17
C GLN A 391 1.67 14.56 25.53
N TYR A 392 1.43 14.25 24.25
CA TYR A 392 0.19 14.64 23.58
C TYR A 392 -1.04 13.96 24.20
N ARG A 393 -0.97 12.64 24.45
CA ARG A 393 -2.05 11.89 25.11
C ARG A 393 -2.33 12.40 26.53
N SER A 394 -1.30 12.69 27.32
CA SER A 394 -1.44 13.21 28.68
C SER A 394 -2.00 14.64 28.70
N SER A 395 -1.56 15.51 27.79
CA SER A 395 -2.08 16.88 27.68
C SER A 395 -3.55 16.94 27.20
N THR A 396 -3.95 16.05 26.29
CA THR A 396 -5.35 15.94 25.83
C THR A 396 -6.27 15.20 26.81
N THR A 397 -5.75 14.31 27.66
CA THR A 397 -6.54 13.67 28.73
C THR A 397 -6.95 14.68 29.82
N THR A 398 -6.17 15.75 29.99
CA THR A 398 -6.43 16.79 31.00
C THR A 398 -7.64 17.68 30.67
N THR A 399 -8.07 17.74 29.40
CA THR A 399 -9.22 18.56 28.96
C THR A 399 -10.56 17.83 28.94
N TYR A 400 -10.60 16.52 29.25
CA TYR A 400 -11.85 15.75 29.35
C TYR A 400 -12.22 15.46 30.81
N THR A 401 -12.43 16.51 31.61
CA THR A 401 -13.13 16.35 32.90
C THR A 401 -14.61 16.01 32.62
N LYS A 402 -14.95 14.77 32.90
CA LYS A 402 -16.29 14.18 32.87
C LYS A 402 -17.29 15.15 33.53
N ARG A 403 -18.12 15.84 32.73
CA ARG A 403 -19.26 16.60 33.28
C ARG A 403 -20.16 15.63 34.07
N PRO A 404 -20.54 15.95 35.33
CA PRO A 404 -21.40 15.07 36.10
C PRO A 404 -22.76 14.94 35.40
N SER A 405 -23.24 13.69 35.28
CA SER A 405 -24.52 13.40 34.65
C SER A 405 -25.64 14.09 35.44
N ARG A 406 -26.35 15.02 34.80
CA ARG A 406 -27.58 15.58 35.36
C ARG A 406 -28.69 14.57 35.13
N SER A 407 -29.09 13.85 36.18
CA SER A 407 -30.30 13.02 36.17
C SER A 407 -31.52 13.90 35.87
N ARG A 408 -32.12 13.74 34.69
CA ARG A 408 -33.43 14.35 34.38
C ARG A 408 -34.51 13.59 35.14
N ARG A 409 -34.90 14.07 36.33
CA ARG A 409 -36.22 13.76 36.89
C ARG A 409 -37.27 14.50 36.06
N ARG A 410 -38.09 13.76 35.32
CA ARG A 410 -39.30 14.28 34.66
C ARG A 410 -40.31 14.65 35.75
N HIS A 411 -40.63 15.94 35.87
CA HIS A 411 -41.83 16.41 36.55
C HIS A 411 -42.86 16.80 35.48
N PHE A 412 -43.96 16.06 35.43
CA PHE A 412 -45.18 16.47 34.72
C PHE A 412 -46.01 17.34 35.66
N PRO A 413 -46.38 18.58 35.30
CA PRO A 413 -47.47 19.25 35.96
C PRO A 413 -48.75 19.04 35.14
N PHE A 414 -49.67 18.26 35.72
CA PHE A 414 -51.09 18.41 35.47
C PHE A 414 -51.53 19.79 35.99
N ARG A 415 -52.25 20.58 35.18
CA ARG A 415 -53.31 21.44 35.72
C ARG A 415 -54.35 21.80 34.66
N ARG A 416 -55.60 21.43 34.99
CA ARG A 416 -56.84 21.96 34.44
C ARG A 416 -56.94 23.47 34.73
N LYS A 417 -57.34 24.25 33.73
CA LYS A 417 -58.66 24.91 33.69
C LYS A 417 -58.99 25.24 32.23
#